data_AF-A0AA46TMK1-F1
#
_entry.id   AF-A0AA46TMK1-F1
#
_cell.length_a   1.000
_cell.length_b   1.000
_cell.length_c   1.000
_cell.angle_alpha   90.00
_cell.angle_beta   90.00
_cell.angle_gamma   90.00
#
_symmetry.space_group_name_H-M   'P 1'
#
loop_
_entity.id
_entity.type
_entity.pdbx_description
1 polymer ?
#
loop_
_entity_poly.entity_id
_entity_poly.type
_entity_poly.pdbx_seq_one_letter_code
_entity_poly.pdbx_strand_id
1 'polypeptide(L)'
;MATAKKTETTSWWERLTERCYATSTATLARNVKQEAGASYDALISDLERPLEPHFERELAKQLATDQPAHFSPANTLMPVMMQRFGLQEKSLEESGLINHADYVALRDNCNACAVVGECWKAMRANAELDECRHLCPNANAFDALAAR
;
A
#
# COMPACT_ATOMS: atom_id res chain seq x y z
N MET A 1 -31.52 -28.05 -20.32
CA MET A 1 -30.54 -27.95 -19.20
C MET A 1 -30.36 -26.46 -18.90
N ALA A 2 -30.89 -25.97 -17.78
CA ALA A 2 -30.75 -24.59 -17.36
C ALA A 2 -30.16 -24.57 -15.94
N THR A 3 -28.90 -24.16 -15.82
CA THR A 3 -28.22 -23.91 -14.54
C THR A 3 -28.64 -22.53 -14.03
N ALA A 4 -29.57 -22.50 -13.09
CA ALA A 4 -29.93 -21.29 -12.37
C ALA A 4 -28.77 -20.85 -11.45
N LYS A 5 -28.16 -19.70 -11.76
CA LYS A 5 -27.25 -18.96 -10.87
C LYS A 5 -28.01 -18.61 -9.59
N LYS A 6 -27.67 -19.24 -8.46
CA LYS A 6 -28.08 -18.76 -7.13
C LYS A 6 -27.32 -17.47 -6.83
N THR A 7 -27.99 -16.34 -6.91
CA THR A 7 -27.56 -15.10 -6.25
C THR A 7 -27.80 -15.29 -4.75
N GLU A 8 -26.73 -15.61 -4.01
CA GLU A 8 -26.76 -15.63 -2.54
C GLU A 8 -27.12 -14.24 -2.03
N THR A 9 -28.33 -14.14 -1.47
CA THR A 9 -28.83 -12.90 -0.89
C THR A 9 -28.42 -12.92 0.58
N THR A 10 -27.35 -12.22 0.92
CA THR A 10 -26.78 -12.19 2.29
C THR A 10 -27.86 -11.78 3.30
N SER A 11 -28.01 -12.57 4.35
CA SER A 11 -29.05 -12.40 5.37
C SER A 11 -28.92 -11.03 6.06
N TRP A 12 -30.04 -10.45 6.50
CA TRP A 12 -30.00 -9.19 7.25
C TRP A 12 -29.18 -9.28 8.55
N TRP A 13 -29.12 -10.46 9.17
CA TRP A 13 -28.26 -10.75 10.32
C TRP A 13 -26.79 -10.77 9.96
N GLU A 14 -26.43 -11.39 8.84
CA GLU A 14 -25.05 -11.41 8.34
C GLU A 14 -24.57 -9.98 8.04
N ARG A 15 -25.41 -9.16 7.41
CA ARG A 15 -25.12 -7.72 7.18
C ARG A 15 -24.95 -6.94 8.49
N LEU A 16 -25.69 -7.28 9.54
CA LEU A 16 -25.56 -6.65 10.85
C LEU A 16 -24.29 -7.09 11.57
N THR A 17 -23.97 -8.38 11.56
CA THR A 17 -22.73 -8.90 12.14
C THR A 17 -21.51 -8.36 11.41
N GLU A 18 -21.57 -8.30 10.08
CA GLU A 18 -20.51 -7.71 9.24
C GLU A 18 -20.35 -6.22 9.53
N ARG A 19 -21.46 -5.48 9.73
CA ARG A 19 -21.42 -4.06 10.10
C ARG A 19 -20.86 -3.83 11.51
N CYS A 20 -21.24 -4.66 12.48
CA CYS A 20 -20.67 -4.60 13.83
C CYS A 20 -19.16 -4.93 13.81
N TYR A 21 -18.76 -5.94 13.05
CA TYR A 21 -17.36 -6.32 12.88
C TYR A 21 -16.54 -5.25 12.15
N ALA A 22 -17.09 -4.65 11.08
CA ALA A 22 -16.45 -3.55 10.36
C ALA A 22 -16.29 -2.30 11.25
N THR A 23 -17.28 -2.01 12.09
CA THR A 23 -17.22 -0.86 13.01
C THR A 23 -16.21 -1.10 14.14
N SER A 24 -16.12 -2.33 14.67
CA SER A 24 -15.15 -2.67 15.71
C SER A 24 -13.72 -2.69 15.16
N THR A 25 -13.50 -3.20 13.95
CA THR A 25 -12.18 -3.19 13.28
C THR A 25 -11.72 -1.78 12.92
N ALA A 26 -12.59 -0.92 12.40
CA ALA A 26 -12.25 0.49 12.16
C ALA A 26 -11.92 1.24 13.46
N THR A 27 -12.60 0.92 14.56
CA THR A 27 -12.31 1.49 15.89
C THR A 27 -11.00 0.95 16.44
N LEU A 28 -10.75 -0.35 16.31
CA LEU A 28 -9.49 -0.98 16.71
C LEU A 28 -8.31 -0.38 15.96
N ALA A 29 -8.39 -0.22 14.63
CA ALA A 29 -7.32 0.40 13.84
C ALA A 29 -7.01 1.83 14.30
N ARG A 30 -8.04 2.63 14.58
CA ARG A 30 -7.86 3.98 15.13
C ARG A 30 -7.24 3.95 16.53
N ASN A 31 -7.69 3.07 17.41
CA ASN A 31 -7.14 2.95 18.76
C ASN A 31 -5.68 2.48 18.73
N VAL A 32 -5.33 1.53 17.86
CA VAL A 32 -3.92 1.11 17.67
C VAL A 32 -3.08 2.29 17.16
N LYS A 33 -3.57 3.08 16.20
CA LYS A 33 -2.88 4.31 15.75
C LYS A 33 -2.68 5.31 16.89
N GLN A 34 -3.67 5.50 17.76
CA GLN A 34 -3.66 6.52 18.83
C GLN A 34 -2.91 6.08 20.10
N GLU A 35 -3.03 4.82 20.50
CA GLU A 35 -2.55 4.30 21.78
C GLU A 35 -1.23 3.52 21.65
N ALA A 36 -0.88 3.08 20.43
CA ALA A 36 0.28 2.23 20.16
C ALA A 36 0.99 2.60 18.83
N GLY A 37 1.34 3.88 18.66
CA GLY A 37 1.96 4.41 17.43
C GLY A 37 3.14 3.59 16.91
N ALA A 38 4.06 3.17 17.79
CA ALA A 38 5.20 2.33 17.39
C ALA A 38 4.77 0.94 16.86
N SER A 39 3.71 0.34 17.41
CA SER A 39 3.18 -0.93 16.91
C SER A 39 2.42 -0.76 15.59
N TYR A 40 1.73 0.38 15.42
CA TYR A 40 1.10 0.75 14.16
C TYR A 40 2.15 0.94 13.06
N ASP A 41 3.21 1.70 13.33
CA ASP A 41 4.30 1.97 12.39
C ASP A 41 5.04 0.69 12.00
N ALA A 42 5.31 -0.20 12.95
CA ALA A 42 5.88 -1.52 12.67
C ALA A 42 4.97 -2.36 11.77
N LEU A 43 3.65 -2.27 11.96
CA LEU A 43 2.68 -3.04 11.20
C LEU A 43 2.52 -2.53 9.76
N ILE A 44 2.49 -1.22 9.54
CA ILE A 44 2.40 -0.64 8.19
C ILE A 44 3.72 -0.73 7.42
N SER A 45 4.85 -0.82 8.13
CA SER A 45 6.18 -0.97 7.51
C SER A 45 6.51 -2.43 7.15
N ASP A 46 5.81 -3.39 7.77
CA ASP A 46 5.91 -4.82 7.46
C ASP A 46 4.87 -5.21 6.41
N LEU A 47 5.32 -5.36 5.16
CA LEU A 47 4.45 -5.72 4.05
C LEU A 47 4.20 -7.22 3.92
N GLU A 48 4.95 -8.06 4.63
CA GLU A 48 4.87 -9.53 4.52
C GLU A 48 3.97 -10.15 5.58
N ARG A 49 3.87 -9.51 6.76
CA ARG A 49 3.05 -10.03 7.85
C ARG A 49 1.59 -10.17 7.42
N PRO A 50 0.97 -11.36 7.57
CA PRO A 50 -0.42 -11.53 7.22
C PRO A 50 -1.32 -10.71 8.15
N LEU A 51 -2.29 -10.04 7.54
CA LEU A 51 -3.31 -9.25 8.24
C LEU A 51 -4.70 -9.78 7.89
N GLU A 52 -5.63 -9.57 8.81
CA GLU A 52 -7.03 -9.86 8.54
C GLU A 52 -7.54 -8.90 7.45
N PRO A 53 -8.25 -9.39 6.40
CA PRO A 53 -8.59 -8.57 5.23
C PRO A 53 -9.39 -7.29 5.53
N HIS A 54 -10.32 -7.32 6.48
CA HIS A 54 -11.08 -6.12 6.85
C HIS A 54 -10.19 -5.11 7.57
N PHE A 55 -9.31 -5.56 8.46
CA PHE A 55 -8.33 -4.71 9.13
C PHE A 55 -7.34 -4.08 8.14
N GLU A 56 -6.81 -4.85 7.19
CA GLU A 56 -5.93 -4.35 6.13
C GLU A 56 -6.62 -3.25 5.30
N ARG A 57 -7.89 -3.45 4.94
CA ARG A 57 -8.67 -2.44 4.21
C ARG A 57 -8.84 -1.14 5.00
N GLU A 58 -9.05 -1.21 6.30
CA GLU A 58 -9.20 -0.01 7.12
C GLU A 58 -7.86 0.72 7.32
N LEU A 59 -6.75 -0.01 7.44
CA LEU A 59 -5.41 0.61 7.45
C LEU A 59 -5.10 1.35 6.15
N ALA A 60 -5.40 0.75 5.01
CA ALA A 60 -5.20 1.39 3.72
C ALA A 60 -5.99 2.70 3.59
N LYS A 61 -7.26 2.72 4.03
CA LYS A 61 -8.07 3.95 4.08
C LYS A 61 -7.49 5.00 5.01
N GLN A 62 -6.97 4.58 6.17
CA GLN A 62 -6.31 5.51 7.09
C GLN A 62 -5.05 6.11 6.48
N LEU A 63 -4.21 5.31 5.82
CA LEU A 63 -3.03 5.79 5.10
C LEU A 63 -3.39 6.79 3.98
N ALA A 64 -4.49 6.58 3.27
CA ALA A 64 -4.96 7.49 2.24
C ALA A 64 -5.51 8.82 2.80
N THR A 65 -6.02 8.82 4.04
CA THR A 65 -6.65 10.01 4.64
C THR A 65 -5.67 10.84 5.46
N ASP A 66 -4.82 10.17 6.24
CA ASP A 66 -3.91 10.81 7.20
C ASP A 66 -2.71 9.90 7.48
N GLN A 67 -1.65 10.12 6.70
CA GLN A 67 -0.39 9.40 6.85
C GLN A 67 0.24 9.75 8.22
N PRO A 68 0.62 8.75 9.04
CA PRO A 68 1.35 9.01 10.27
C PRO A 68 2.65 9.78 9.97
N ALA A 69 3.02 10.74 10.83
CA ALA A 69 4.23 11.55 10.65
C ALA A 69 5.53 10.72 10.55
N HIS A 70 5.53 9.50 11.12
CA HIS A 70 6.67 8.59 11.12
C HIS A 70 6.64 7.59 9.95
N PHE A 71 5.56 7.53 9.18
CA PHE A 71 5.47 6.70 8.00
C PHE A 71 5.96 7.47 6.78
N SER A 72 7.05 7.00 6.16
CA SER A 72 7.55 7.54 4.91
C SER A 72 7.41 6.50 3.80
N PRO A 73 6.45 6.66 2.87
CA PRO A 73 6.31 5.80 1.70
C PRO A 73 7.60 5.66 0.89
N ALA A 74 8.41 6.71 0.81
CA ALA A 74 9.71 6.67 0.16
C ALA A 74 10.70 5.68 0.80
N ASN A 75 10.57 5.42 2.11
CA ASN A 75 11.43 4.46 2.82
C ASN A 75 10.86 3.05 2.83
N THR A 76 9.54 2.90 2.82
CA THR A 76 8.87 1.61 3.01
C THR A 76 8.34 1.01 1.71
N LEU A 77 7.63 1.80 0.91
CA LEU A 77 6.93 1.34 -0.30
C LEU A 77 7.78 1.51 -1.56
N MET A 78 8.48 2.63 -1.70
CA MET A 78 9.25 2.94 -2.91
C MET A 78 10.31 1.88 -3.23
N PRO A 79 11.09 1.34 -2.26
CA PRO A 79 12.09 0.32 -2.58
C PRO A 79 11.45 -0.97 -3.12
N VAL A 80 10.32 -1.40 -2.53
CA VAL A 80 9.58 -2.58 -2.98
C VAL A 80 8.96 -2.33 -4.36
N MET A 81 8.39 -1.15 -4.58
CA MET A 81 7.89 -0.73 -5.89
C MET A 81 9.00 -0.75 -6.94
N MET A 82 10.17 -0.17 -6.66
CA MET A 82 11.33 -0.17 -7.55
C MET A 82 11.78 -1.58 -7.91
N GLN A 83 11.77 -2.51 -6.96
CA GLN A 83 12.08 -3.93 -7.22
C GLN A 83 11.12 -4.56 -8.23
N ARG A 84 9.84 -4.16 -8.27
CA ARG A 84 8.88 -4.62 -9.31
C ARG A 84 9.28 -4.18 -10.71
N PHE A 85 9.93 -3.02 -10.83
CA PHE A 85 10.51 -2.52 -12.07
C PHE A 85 11.92 -3.09 -12.34
N GLY A 86 12.39 -4.04 -11.53
CA GLY A 86 13.74 -4.61 -11.64
C GLY A 86 14.86 -3.69 -11.15
N LEU A 87 14.52 -2.63 -10.42
CA LEU A 87 15.46 -1.64 -9.90
C LEU A 87 15.84 -1.95 -8.45
N GLN A 88 17.10 -1.67 -8.11
CA GLN A 88 17.56 -1.64 -6.72
C GLN A 88 18.17 -0.28 -6.42
N GLU A 89 17.71 0.37 -5.35
CA GLU A 89 18.13 1.72 -4.95
C GLU A 89 19.66 1.84 -4.84
N LYS A 90 20.30 0.90 -4.11
CA LYS A 90 21.76 0.87 -3.96
C LYS A 90 22.49 0.80 -5.30
N SER A 91 21.99 -0.01 -6.23
CA SER A 91 22.59 -0.14 -7.56
C SER A 91 22.45 1.12 -8.40
N LEU A 92 21.36 1.88 -8.24
CA LEU A 92 21.17 3.16 -8.92
C LEU A 92 22.11 4.25 -8.40
N GLU A 93 22.34 4.29 -7.09
CA GLU A 93 23.29 5.22 -6.47
C GLU A 93 24.73 4.89 -6.87
N GLU A 94 25.14 3.61 -6.81
CA GLU A 94 26.50 3.17 -7.12
C GLU A 94 26.85 3.32 -8.62
N SER A 95 25.88 3.07 -9.51
CA SER A 95 26.08 3.19 -10.96
C SER A 95 26.03 4.63 -11.48
N GLY A 96 25.52 5.57 -10.68
CA GLY A 96 25.27 6.94 -11.13
C GLY A 96 24.18 7.05 -12.20
N LEU A 97 23.34 6.02 -12.35
CA LEU A 97 22.23 5.99 -13.33
C LEU A 97 21.15 7.05 -13.06
N ILE A 98 21.07 7.49 -11.80
CA ILE A 98 20.22 8.58 -11.35
C ILE A 98 21.09 9.62 -10.62
N ASN A 99 20.87 10.90 -10.90
CA ASN A 99 21.49 11.96 -10.11
C ASN A 99 20.73 12.17 -8.80
N HIS A 100 21.38 12.79 -7.82
CA HIS A 100 20.79 13.00 -6.49
C HIS A 100 19.49 13.82 -6.52
N ALA A 101 19.39 14.84 -7.39
CA ALA A 101 18.23 15.72 -7.46
C ALA A 101 16.99 14.98 -7.97
N ASP A 102 17.15 14.17 -9.03
CA ASP A 102 16.08 13.33 -9.57
C ASP A 102 15.64 12.28 -8.55
N TYR A 103 16.60 11.70 -7.82
CA TYR A 103 16.27 10.75 -6.76
C TYR A 103 15.46 11.39 -5.62
N VAL A 104 15.84 12.59 -5.17
CA VAL A 104 15.07 13.35 -4.18
C VAL A 104 13.66 13.65 -4.68
N ALA A 105 13.50 14.05 -5.95
CA ALA A 105 12.18 14.30 -6.52
C ALA A 105 11.28 13.05 -6.54
N LEU A 106 11.83 11.87 -6.84
CA LEU A 106 11.07 10.61 -6.77
C LEU A 106 10.58 10.31 -5.36
N ARG A 107 11.44 10.54 -4.36
CA ARG A 107 11.10 10.34 -2.94
C ARG A 107 10.01 11.30 -2.49
N ASP A 108 10.12 12.57 -2.84
CA ASP A 108 9.13 13.59 -2.49
C ASP A 108 7.76 13.27 -3.12
N ASN A 109 7.75 12.88 -4.40
CA ASN A 109 6.53 12.40 -5.07
C ASN A 109 5.92 11.18 -4.38
N CYS A 110 6.75 10.24 -3.93
CA CYS A 110 6.28 9.04 -3.23
C CYS A 110 5.66 9.39 -1.87
N ASN A 111 6.33 10.24 -1.09
CA ASN A 111 5.83 10.70 0.22
C ASN A 111 4.52 11.49 0.10
N ALA A 112 4.37 12.29 -0.95
CA ALA A 112 3.16 13.08 -1.21
C ALA A 112 2.05 12.31 -1.96
N CYS A 113 2.22 11.01 -2.20
CA CYS A 113 1.34 10.24 -3.07
C CYS A 113 -0.08 10.08 -2.50
N ALA A 114 -1.08 10.61 -3.20
CA ALA A 114 -2.49 10.53 -2.80
C ALA A 114 -3.07 9.11 -2.80
N VAL A 115 -2.46 8.19 -3.56
CA VAL A 115 -2.90 6.79 -3.68
C VAL A 115 -2.06 5.83 -2.82
N VAL A 116 -1.34 6.35 -1.83
CA VAL A 116 -0.46 5.56 -0.95
C VAL A 116 -1.15 4.36 -0.28
N GLY A 117 -2.43 4.50 0.09
CA GLY A 117 -3.18 3.41 0.72
C GLY A 117 -3.42 2.23 -0.21
N GLU A 118 -3.78 2.50 -1.48
CA GLU A 118 -3.93 1.43 -2.48
C GLU A 118 -2.57 0.89 -2.92
N CYS A 119 -1.54 1.73 -3.00
CA CYS A 119 -0.16 1.29 -3.24
C CYS A 119 0.32 0.32 -2.15
N TRP A 120 0.08 0.65 -0.88
CA TRP A 120 0.42 -0.21 0.24
C TRP A 120 -0.28 -1.58 0.15
N LYS A 121 -1.58 -1.62 -0.15
CA LYS A 121 -2.31 -2.89 -0.39
C LYS A 121 -1.74 -3.67 -1.57
N ALA A 122 -1.49 -3.00 -2.70
CA ALA A 122 -0.94 -3.63 -3.89
C ALA A 122 0.44 -4.27 -3.60
N MET A 123 1.31 -3.58 -2.86
CA MET A 123 2.61 -4.14 -2.48
C MET A 123 2.46 -5.38 -1.59
N ARG A 124 1.55 -5.35 -0.62
CA ARG A 124 1.24 -6.50 0.26
C ARG A 124 0.63 -7.68 -0.50
N ALA A 125 -0.21 -7.41 -1.49
CA ALA A 125 -0.80 -8.42 -2.37
C ALA A 125 0.18 -8.96 -3.43
N ASN A 126 1.44 -8.50 -3.42
CA ASN A 126 2.44 -8.82 -4.44
C ASN A 126 1.95 -8.50 -5.87
N ALA A 127 1.38 -7.30 -6.05
CA ALA A 127 0.91 -6.82 -7.35
C ALA A 127 2.00 -6.91 -8.42
N GLU A 128 1.58 -7.31 -9.62
CA GLU A 128 2.45 -7.47 -10.78
C GLU A 128 2.85 -6.10 -11.36
N LEU A 129 3.91 -6.10 -12.17
CA LEU A 129 4.48 -4.87 -12.75
C LEU A 129 3.44 -4.02 -13.52
N ASP A 130 2.54 -4.65 -14.27
CA ASP A 130 1.53 -3.91 -15.04
C ASP A 130 0.56 -3.15 -14.12
N GLU A 131 0.11 -3.77 -13.04
CA GLU A 131 -0.73 -3.08 -12.04
C GLU A 131 0.04 -1.95 -11.36
N CYS A 132 1.31 -2.19 -11.02
CA CYS A 132 2.19 -1.18 -10.45
C CYS A 132 2.35 0.05 -11.37
N ARG A 133 2.44 -0.15 -12.68
CA ARG A 133 2.53 0.93 -13.68
C ARG A 133 1.29 1.81 -13.71
N HIS A 134 0.11 1.21 -13.62
CA HIS A 134 -1.15 1.96 -13.63
C HIS A 134 -1.35 2.75 -12.33
N LEU A 135 -0.85 2.23 -11.22
CA LEU A 135 -1.07 2.82 -9.90
C LEU A 135 -0.04 3.91 -9.54
N CYS A 136 1.23 3.71 -9.88
CA CYS A 136 2.33 4.50 -9.37
C CYS A 136 2.60 5.76 -10.23
N PRO A 137 2.54 6.98 -9.67
CA PRO A 137 2.88 8.21 -10.40
C PRO A 137 4.35 8.26 -10.87
N ASN A 138 5.25 7.57 -10.17
CA ASN A 138 6.66 7.47 -10.53
C ASN A 138 6.95 6.37 -11.57
N ALA A 139 5.95 5.61 -12.02
CA ALA A 139 6.15 4.45 -12.90
C ALA A 139 6.96 4.76 -14.16
N ASN A 140 6.64 5.87 -14.86
CA ASN A 140 7.36 6.28 -16.07
C ASN A 140 8.84 6.56 -15.81
N ALA A 141 9.17 7.11 -14.63
CA ALA A 141 10.55 7.35 -14.25
C ALA A 141 11.28 6.05 -13.95
N PHE A 142 10.62 5.09 -13.29
CA PHE A 142 11.17 3.76 -13.05
C PHE A 142 11.39 2.98 -14.35
N ASP A 143 10.44 2.99 -15.28
CA ASP A 143 10.61 2.36 -16.59
C ASP A 143 11.79 2.98 -17.37
N ALA A 144 11.94 4.31 -17.32
CA ALA A 144 13.05 4.99 -17.97
C ALA A 144 14.42 4.66 -17.35
N LEU A 145 14.48 4.38 -16.05
CA LEU A 145 15.69 3.92 -15.37
C LEU A 145 16.00 2.45 -15.65
N ALA A 146 14.97 1.60 -15.73
CA ALA A 146 15.13 0.17 -15.98
C ALA A 146 15.54 -0.14 -17.44
N ALA A 147 15.28 0.78 -18.36
CA ALA A 147 15.66 0.67 -19.77
C ALA A 147 17.12 1.08 -20.08
N ARG A 148 17.87 1.56 -19.08
CA ARG A 148 19.27 1.99 -19.21
C ARG A 148 20.23 0.87 -18.84
#